data_AF-A0A793GQJ2-F1
#
_entry.id   AF-A0A793GQJ2-F1
#
_cell.length_a   1.000
_cell.length_b   1.000
_cell.length_c   1.000
_cell.angle_alpha   90.00
_cell.angle_beta   90.00
_cell.angle_gamma   90.00
#
_symmetry.space_group_name_H-M   'P 1'
#
loop_
_entity.id
_entity.type
_entity.pdbx_description
1 polymer ?
#
loop_
_entity_poly.entity_id
_entity_poly.type
_entity_poly.pdbx_seq_one_letter_code
_entity_poly.pdbx_strand_id
1 'polypeptide(L)'
;GVTDGAGRHFRLVLTTQAQRAEEARQQAISGGTEPSAFPDTLPGYTEYGRDNGIRLSAVWLTHDPEYPENLPAAPLVRYGWTPRGELAAVYDRSNTQVRSFTYDDKYRGRMVAHRHTGRPEIRYR
;
A
#
# COMPACT_ATOMS: atom_id res chain seq x y z
N GLY A 1 8.88 -15.87 -1.44
CA GLY A 1 7.92 -15.48 -2.48
C GLY A 1 6.62 -16.21 -2.22
N VAL A 2 5.57 -15.86 -2.95
CA VAL A 2 4.30 -16.62 -2.96
C VAL A 2 4.24 -17.38 -4.28
N THR A 3 3.75 -18.61 -4.27
CA THR A 3 3.51 -19.39 -5.48
C THR A 3 2.04 -19.77 -5.52
N ASP A 4 1.39 -19.60 -6.67
CA ASP A 4 0.00 -20.01 -6.85
C ASP A 4 -0.12 -21.45 -7.38
N GLY A 5 -1.36 -21.95 -7.53
CA GLY A 5 -1.62 -23.29 -8.03
C GLY A 5 -1.24 -23.54 -9.49
N ALA A 6 -0.92 -22.48 -10.25
CA ALA A 6 -0.43 -22.57 -11.62
C ALA A 6 1.12 -22.55 -11.69
N GLY A 7 1.81 -22.49 -10.56
CA GLY A 7 3.27 -22.43 -10.50
C GLY A 7 3.86 -21.05 -10.74
N ARG A 8 3.05 -19.98 -10.79
CA ARG A 8 3.55 -18.61 -10.94
C ARG A 8 4.19 -18.14 -9.65
N HIS A 9 5.35 -17.48 -9.73
CA HIS A 9 6.04 -16.94 -8.55
C HIS A 9 5.81 -15.44 -8.41
N PHE A 10 5.55 -15.02 -7.18
CA PHE A 10 5.33 -13.63 -6.82
C PHE A 10 6.33 -13.16 -5.77
N ARG A 11 6.89 -11.98 -6.00
CA ARG A 11 7.69 -11.25 -5.01
C ARG A 11 6.83 -10.19 -4.33
N LEU A 12 6.76 -10.27 -3.00
CA LEU A 12 6.17 -9.24 -2.16
C LEU A 12 7.25 -8.23 -1.78
N VAL A 13 7.00 -6.95 -2.03
CA VAL A 13 7.86 -5.85 -1.55
C VAL A 13 7.26 -5.33 -0.26
N LEU A 14 8.01 -5.42 0.82
CA LEU A 14 7.60 -4.95 2.14
C LEU A 14 8.38 -3.69 2.49
N THR A 15 7.71 -2.76 3.15
CA THR A 15 8.31 -1.51 3.65
C THR A 15 8.12 -1.40 5.15
N THR A 16 9.13 -0.90 5.84
CA THR A 16 9.02 -0.47 7.25
C THR A 16 8.41 0.93 7.32
N GLN A 17 7.95 1.34 8.50
CA GLN A 17 7.47 2.71 8.71
C GLN A 17 8.58 3.74 8.46
N ALA A 18 9.80 3.49 8.96
CA ALA A 18 10.93 4.38 8.76
C ALA A 18 11.29 4.56 7.27
N GLN A 19 11.22 3.49 6.47
CA GLN A 19 11.42 3.59 5.02
C GLN A 19 10.37 4.49 4.36
N ARG A 20 9.09 4.35 4.74
CA ARG A 20 8.03 5.22 4.21
C ARG A 20 8.17 6.67 4.66
N ALA A 21 8.61 6.90 5.90
CA ALA A 21 8.87 8.24 6.41
C ALA A 21 10.00 8.93 5.63
N GLU A 22 11.08 8.19 5.37
CA GLU A 22 12.20 8.69 4.57
C GLU A 22 11.81 8.99 3.11
N GLU A 23 11.08 8.09 2.46
CA GLU A 23 10.57 8.33 1.11
C GLU A 23 9.68 9.58 1.05
N ALA A 24 8.79 9.77 2.03
CA ALA A 24 7.94 10.94 2.11
C ALA A 24 8.74 12.24 2.34
N ARG A 25 9.84 12.20 3.10
CA ARG A 25 10.75 13.36 3.22
C ARG A 25 11.44 13.68 1.90
N GLN A 26 11.96 12.67 1.20
CA GLN A 26 12.62 12.86 -0.09
C GLN A 26 11.66 13.46 -1.12
N GLN A 27 10.40 13.02 -1.13
CA GLN A 27 9.34 13.60 -1.96
C GLN A 27 9.02 15.04 -1.58
N ALA A 28 8.91 15.36 -0.28
CA ALA A 28 8.66 16.72 0.18
C ALA A 28 9.80 17.70 -0.20
N ILE A 29 11.05 17.25 -0.08
CA ILE A 29 12.24 18.02 -0.49
C ILE A 29 12.21 18.28 -2.01
N SER A 30 11.97 17.23 -2.81
CA SER A 30 11.90 17.34 -4.27
C SER A 30 10.73 18.24 -4.73
N GLY A 31 9.61 18.22 -3.99
CA GLY A 31 8.41 19.01 -4.27
C GLY A 31 8.37 20.39 -3.63
N GLY A 32 9.41 20.83 -2.91
CA GLY A 32 9.46 22.14 -2.25
C GLY A 32 8.35 22.38 -1.22
N THR A 33 7.87 21.32 -0.56
CA THR A 33 6.73 21.36 0.38
C THR A 33 7.20 21.30 1.83
N GLU A 34 6.32 21.73 2.77
CA GLU A 34 6.43 21.60 4.23
C GLU A 34 6.92 20.21 4.71
N PRO A 35 7.46 20.09 5.94
CA PRO A 35 8.04 18.84 6.43
C PRO A 35 7.06 17.67 6.37
N SER A 36 7.59 16.50 6.00
CA SER A 36 6.82 15.26 5.85
C SER A 36 5.99 14.94 7.10
N ALA A 37 4.69 14.75 6.91
CA ALA A 37 3.77 14.33 7.97
C ALA A 37 3.89 12.83 8.34
N PHE A 38 4.79 12.07 7.70
CA PHE A 38 4.98 10.65 8.00
C PHE A 38 5.91 10.46 9.21
N PRO A 39 5.42 9.85 10.32
CA PRO A 39 6.26 9.58 11.48
C PRO A 39 7.21 8.41 11.22
N ASP A 40 8.37 8.39 11.89
CA ASP A 40 9.34 7.29 11.80
C ASP A 40 8.84 5.97 12.38
N THR A 41 7.93 6.03 13.34
CA THR A 41 7.40 4.88 14.07
C THR A 41 5.88 4.90 14.11
N LEU A 42 5.29 3.71 14.21
CA LEU A 42 3.88 3.53 14.52
C LEU A 42 3.74 3.05 15.96
N PRO A 43 2.57 3.25 16.61
CA PRO A 43 2.25 2.57 17.85
C PRO A 43 2.46 1.06 17.69
N GLY A 44 3.17 0.43 18.63
CA GLY A 44 3.49 -1.00 18.55
C GLY A 44 2.28 -1.92 18.73
N TYR A 45 1.13 -1.37 19.14
CA TYR A 45 -0.14 -2.07 19.28
C TYR A 45 -1.28 -1.23 18.70
N THR A 46 -2.23 -1.93 18.09
CA THR A 46 -3.53 -1.43 17.66
C THR A 46 -4.62 -2.18 18.43
N GLU A 47 -5.88 -1.79 18.24
CA GLU A 47 -7.03 -2.57 18.75
C GLU A 47 -7.08 -4.02 18.20
N TYR A 48 -6.36 -4.29 17.10
CA TYR A 48 -6.26 -5.59 16.45
C TYR A 48 -4.98 -6.37 16.81
N GLY A 49 -4.22 -5.89 17.80
CA GLY A 49 -3.00 -6.54 18.28
C GLY A 49 -1.72 -5.82 17.85
N ARG A 50 -0.59 -6.53 18.00
CA ARG A 50 0.75 -6.00 17.78
C ARG A 50 0.95 -5.62 16.30
N ASP A 51 1.47 -4.41 16.08
CA ASP A 51 1.81 -3.90 14.75
C ASP A 51 3.29 -3.47 14.73
N ASN A 52 4.08 -4.14 13.88
CA ASN A 52 5.50 -3.83 13.72
C ASN A 52 5.77 -2.77 12.62
N GLY A 53 4.73 -2.16 12.06
CA GLY A 53 4.83 -1.12 11.04
C GLY A 53 5.28 -1.61 9.65
N ILE A 54 5.32 -2.92 9.43
CA ILE A 54 5.63 -3.50 8.12
C ILE A 54 4.36 -3.49 7.27
N ARG A 55 4.49 -3.06 6.02
CA ARG A 55 3.38 -3.01 5.05
C ARG A 55 3.81 -3.52 3.69
N LEU A 56 2.89 -4.16 2.97
CA LEU A 56 3.07 -4.51 1.57
C LEU A 56 3.03 -3.24 0.72
N SER A 57 4.06 -2.97 -0.08
CA SER A 57 4.08 -1.83 -1.01
C SER A 57 3.79 -2.22 -2.45
N ALA A 58 4.23 -3.41 -2.87
CA ALA A 58 4.02 -3.90 -4.24
C ALA A 58 4.05 -5.42 -4.33
N VAL A 59 3.39 -5.95 -5.35
CA VAL A 59 3.49 -7.37 -5.75
C VAL A 59 3.98 -7.46 -7.19
N TRP A 60 5.02 -8.26 -7.41
CA TRP A 60 5.59 -8.52 -8.72
C TRP A 60 5.35 -9.96 -9.13
N LEU A 61 5.00 -10.19 -10.40
CA LEU A 61 5.12 -11.49 -11.03
C LEU A 61 6.56 -11.67 -11.48
N THR A 62 7.24 -12.69 -10.96
CA THR A 62 8.66 -12.93 -11.23
C THR A 62 8.92 -14.22 -11.99
N HIS A 63 7.91 -15.07 -12.13
CA HIS A 63 7.96 -16.28 -12.93
C HIS A 63 6.54 -16.65 -13.36
N ASP A 64 6.38 -17.00 -14.64
CA ASP A 64 5.13 -17.52 -15.21
C ASP A 64 5.47 -18.72 -16.11
N PRO A 65 5.04 -19.95 -15.76
CA PRO A 65 5.31 -21.13 -16.57
C PRO A 65 4.62 -21.11 -17.94
N GLU A 66 3.48 -20.43 -18.06
CA GLU A 66 2.71 -20.34 -19.32
C GLU A 66 3.32 -19.30 -20.25
N TYR A 67 3.83 -18.20 -19.68
CA TYR A 67 4.43 -17.09 -20.42
C TYR A 67 5.79 -16.64 -19.86
N PRO A 68 6.83 -17.50 -19.92
CA PRO A 68 8.09 -17.27 -19.23
C PRO A 68 8.85 -16.02 -19.70
N GLU A 69 8.69 -15.64 -20.96
CA GLU A 69 9.38 -14.50 -21.58
C GLU A 69 8.55 -13.20 -21.56
N ASN A 70 7.33 -13.22 -21.01
CA ASN A 70 6.40 -12.08 -21.04
C ASN A 70 6.02 -11.59 -19.64
N LEU A 71 7.04 -11.43 -18.78
CA LEU A 71 6.83 -10.88 -17.45
C LEU A 71 6.61 -9.35 -17.51
N PRO A 72 5.72 -8.80 -16.67
CA PRO A 72 5.43 -7.37 -16.66
C PRO A 72 6.63 -6.58 -16.13
N ALA A 73 6.97 -5.47 -16.81
CA ALA A 73 8.02 -4.54 -16.38
C ALA A 73 7.64 -3.69 -15.16
N ALA A 74 6.38 -3.74 -14.73
CA ALA A 74 5.83 -3.03 -13.59
C ALA A 74 5.18 -4.02 -12.60
N PRO A 75 5.06 -3.68 -11.32
CA PRO A 75 4.34 -4.53 -10.37
C PRO A 75 2.88 -4.68 -10.80
N LEU A 76 2.29 -5.83 -10.47
CA LEU A 76 0.88 -6.12 -10.73
C LEU A 76 -0.04 -5.19 -9.95
N VAL A 77 0.38 -4.84 -8.73
CA VAL A 77 -0.34 -3.97 -7.81
C VAL A 77 0.64 -3.20 -6.92
N ARG A 78 0.30 -1.94 -6.62
CA ARG A 78 0.96 -1.12 -5.59
C ARG A 78 -0.04 -0.70 -4.53
N TYR A 79 0.44 -0.52 -3.30
CA TYR A 79 -0.36 -0.13 -2.15
C TYR A 79 0.21 1.17 -1.55
N GLY A 80 -0.65 2.18 -1.42
CA GLY A 80 -0.35 3.42 -0.72
C GLY A 80 -0.86 3.35 0.72
N TRP A 81 -0.11 3.92 1.66
CA TRP A 81 -0.42 3.88 3.09
C TRP A 81 -0.52 5.29 3.66
N THR A 82 -1.42 5.51 4.62
CA THR A 82 -1.49 6.77 5.37
C THR A 82 -0.28 6.90 6.32
N PRO A 83 0.01 8.10 6.84
CA PRO A 83 0.96 8.28 7.94
C PRO A 83 0.65 7.42 9.18
N ARG A 84 -0.62 7.07 9.37
CA ARG A 84 -1.11 6.17 10.43
C ARG A 84 -0.98 4.69 10.04
N GLY A 85 -0.35 4.37 8.92
CA GLY A 85 -0.14 2.99 8.47
C GLY A 85 -1.44 2.28 8.07
N GLU A 86 -2.49 3.02 7.74
CA GLU A 86 -3.75 2.50 7.20
C GLU A 86 -3.65 2.40 5.68
N LEU A 87 -4.35 1.45 5.04
CA LEU A 87 -4.28 1.31 3.58
C LEU A 87 -5.03 2.47 2.92
N ALA A 88 -4.33 3.38 2.27
CA ALA A 88 -4.95 4.56 1.67
C ALA A 88 -5.50 4.27 0.26
N ALA A 89 -4.71 3.57 -0.56
CA ALA A 89 -5.00 3.36 -1.97
C ALA A 89 -4.41 2.06 -2.51
N VAL A 90 -5.04 1.52 -3.54
CA VAL A 90 -4.51 0.41 -4.35
C VAL A 90 -4.41 0.89 -5.79
N TYR A 91 -3.26 0.66 -6.42
CA TYR A 91 -2.99 1.02 -7.81
C TYR A 91 -2.78 -0.25 -8.63
N ASP A 92 -3.34 -0.29 -9.83
CA ASP A 92 -3.10 -1.39 -10.77
C ASP A 92 -1.73 -1.26 -11.48
N ARG A 93 -1.46 -2.21 -12.39
CA ARG A 93 -0.24 -2.25 -13.23
C ARG A 93 0.05 -0.98 -14.03
N SER A 94 -0.98 -0.19 -14.34
CA SER A 94 -0.87 1.08 -15.09
C SER A 94 -0.58 2.28 -14.19
N ASN A 95 -0.47 2.08 -12.89
CA ASN A 95 -0.43 3.15 -11.88
C ASN A 95 -1.74 3.92 -11.70
N THR A 96 -2.85 3.37 -12.19
CA THR A 96 -4.15 3.97 -11.96
C THR A 96 -4.66 3.53 -10.59
N GLN A 97 -5.13 4.49 -9.79
CA GLN A 97 -5.74 4.20 -8.50
C GLN A 97 -7.06 3.46 -8.73
N VAL A 98 -7.11 2.19 -8.35
CA VAL A 98 -8.29 1.34 -8.52
C VAL A 98 -9.19 1.29 -7.29
N ARG A 99 -8.61 1.52 -6.10
CA ARG A 99 -9.34 1.60 -4.83
C ARG A 99 -8.81 2.74 -3.95
N SER A 100 -9.71 3.35 -3.17
CA SER A 100 -9.35 4.22 -2.04
C SER A 100 -10.16 3.85 -0.80
N PHE A 101 -9.58 4.18 0.35
CA PHE A 101 -10.19 3.96 1.66
C PHE A 101 -10.09 5.24 2.48
N THR A 102 -11.13 5.50 3.26
CA THR A 102 -11.22 6.64 4.17
C THR A 102 -11.42 6.11 5.59
N TYR A 103 -10.67 6.68 6.53
CA TYR A 103 -10.66 6.27 7.92
C TYR A 103 -11.20 7.38 8.81
N ASP A 104 -11.70 7.00 9.98
CA ASP A 104 -12.12 7.92 11.03
C ASP A 104 -10.90 8.65 11.61
N ASP A 105 -10.99 9.97 11.71
CA ASP A 105 -9.90 10.79 12.23
C ASP A 105 -9.62 10.51 13.72
N LYS A 106 -10.67 10.26 14.50
CA LYS A 106 -10.60 10.02 15.94
C LYS A 106 -10.21 8.59 16.26
N TYR A 107 -10.80 7.61 15.57
CA TYR A 107 -10.63 6.19 15.83
C TYR A 107 -9.73 5.53 14.78
N ARG A 108 -8.44 5.42 15.10
CA ARG A 108 -7.43 4.80 14.22
C ARG A 108 -7.84 3.38 13.82
N GLY A 109 -7.72 3.05 12.54
CA GLY A 109 -8.05 1.73 11.99
C GLY A 109 -9.52 1.58 11.61
N ARG A 110 -10.42 2.46 12.08
CA ARG A 110 -11.84 2.42 11.73
C ARG A 110 -12.05 2.98 10.31
N MET A 111 -12.25 2.09 9.35
CA MET A 111 -12.62 2.47 7.98
C MET A 111 -14.07 2.97 7.93
N VAL A 112 -14.29 4.19 7.42
CA VAL A 112 -15.61 4.84 7.31
C VAL A 112 -16.12 4.94 5.89
N ALA A 113 -15.26 4.78 4.89
CA ALA A 113 -15.68 4.66 3.51
C ALA A 113 -14.66 3.91 2.67
N HIS A 114 -15.11 3.40 1.54
CA HIS A 114 -14.23 2.98 0.47
C HIS A 114 -14.84 3.25 -0.91
N ARG A 115 -13.98 3.30 -1.93
CA ARG A 115 -14.38 3.48 -3.32
C ARG A 115 -13.62 2.52 -4.22
N HIS A 116 -14.32 1.94 -5.19
CA HIS A 116 -13.73 1.23 -6.31
C HIS A 116 -13.89 2.07 -7.58
N THR A 117 -12.92 1.98 -8.49
CA THR A 117 -13.01 2.68 -9.78
C THR A 117 -14.30 2.36 -10.51
N GLY A 118 -14.93 3.41 -11.06
CA GLY A 118 -16.22 3.31 -11.77
C GLY A 118 -17.42 3.03 -10.87
N ARG A 119 -17.28 3.06 -9.54
CA ARG A 119 -18.39 2.84 -8.59
C ARG A 119 -18.53 4.05 -7.64
N PRO A 120 -19.76 4.35 -7.19
CA PRO A 120 -19.98 5.29 -6.10
C PRO A 120 -19.24 4.87 -4.83
N GLU A 121 -18.92 5.85 -3.98
CA GLU A 121 -18.37 5.60 -2.64
C GLU A 121 -19.39 4.91 -1.75
N ILE A 122 -18.94 3.92 -0.98
CA ILE A 122 -19.74 3.25 0.04
C ILE A 122 -19.26 3.75 1.40
N ARG A 123 -20.20 4.25 2.20
CA ARG A 123 -19.94 4.77 3.55
C ARG A 123 -20.47 3.83 4.64
N TYR A 124 -19.78 3.83 5.76
CA TYR A 124 -20.10 3.07 6.97
C TYR A 124 -20.36 4.04 8.11
N ARG A 125 -21.17 3.62 9.08
CA ARG A 125 -21.54 4.42 10.26
C ARG A 125 -20.90 3.88 11.53
#